data_AF-A0A2E1P3U6-F1
#
_entry.id   AF-A0A2E1P3U6-F1
#
_cell.length_a   1.000
_cell.length_b   1.000
_cell.length_c   1.000
_cell.angle_alpha   90.00
_cell.angle_beta   90.00
_cell.angle_gamma   90.00
#
_symmetry.space_group_name_H-M   'P 1'
#
loop_
_entity.id
_entity.type
_entity.pdbx_description
1 polymer ?
#
loop_
_entity_poly.entity_id
_entity_poly.type
_entity_poly.pdbx_seq_one_letter_code
_entity_poly.pdbx_strand_id
1 'polypeptide(L)'
;MYEYHQALKELIDQIVATNELILPKAIDWMANTIVEDRIIHTFGTGHSHMIGLELFVRAGGLANVNAFLDSIVMTSEGARRSAEMERISGVSKVLWHQHKIEKDDLFIIISNSGRNAMPIEMAQRAKDNGNKVIAITSMKQSKKYPVRIEGQKKLYEIADLVLDNCVPPGDGMLEIGGELTGAASTISGCFLVNLISTEAMKIAVDHGVKIPLYFSQNIDGFDNDYLYNKYETRIKHL
;
A
#
# COMPACT_ATOMS: atom_id res chain seq x y z
N MET A 1 16.71 -13.39 -24.51
CA MET A 1 16.48 -12.89 -23.14
C MET A 1 15.51 -11.73 -23.26
N TYR A 2 14.45 -11.67 -22.45
CA TYR A 2 13.45 -10.58 -22.54
C TYR A 2 13.92 -9.37 -21.71
N GLU A 3 14.03 -8.19 -22.32
CA GLU A 3 14.58 -6.98 -21.68
C GLU A 3 13.82 -6.57 -20.42
N TYR A 4 12.48 -6.57 -20.48
CA TYR A 4 11.63 -6.26 -19.33
C TYR A 4 11.90 -7.18 -18.13
N HIS A 5 12.11 -8.47 -18.36
CA HIS A 5 12.41 -9.44 -17.32
C HIS A 5 13.76 -9.13 -16.65
N GLN A 6 14.78 -8.76 -17.43
CA GLN A 6 16.09 -8.39 -16.88
C GLN A 6 16.01 -7.10 -16.05
N ALA A 7 15.34 -6.06 -16.58
CA ALA A 7 15.13 -4.80 -15.88
C ALA A 7 14.33 -4.98 -14.58
N LEU A 8 13.32 -5.84 -14.58
CA LEU A 8 12.52 -6.12 -13.38
C LEU A 8 13.33 -6.84 -12.30
N LYS A 9 14.21 -7.79 -12.65
CA LYS A 9 15.09 -8.44 -11.68
C LYS A 9 16.01 -7.43 -11.00
N GLU A 10 16.67 -6.59 -11.79
CA GLU A 10 17.54 -5.53 -11.28
C GLU A 10 16.78 -4.54 -10.39
N LEU A 11 15.54 -4.19 -10.77
CA LEU A 11 14.68 -3.34 -9.96
C LEU A 11 14.34 -3.98 -8.60
N ILE A 12 14.01 -5.27 -8.56
CA ILE A 12 13.71 -5.98 -7.31
C ILE A 12 14.93 -5.99 -6.38
N ASP A 13 16.12 -6.31 -6.92
CA ASP A 13 17.36 -6.28 -6.14
C ASP A 13 17.66 -4.86 -5.63
N GLN A 14 17.45 -3.85 -6.48
CA GLN A 14 17.60 -2.45 -6.10
C GLN A 14 16.63 -2.02 -5.00
N ILE A 15 15.37 -2.48 -5.04
CA ILE A 15 14.37 -2.17 -4.00
C ILE A 15 14.84 -2.69 -2.65
N VAL A 16 15.35 -3.93 -2.57
CA VAL A 16 15.84 -4.49 -1.32
C VAL A 16 17.04 -3.70 -0.81
N ALA A 17 18.03 -3.44 -1.66
CA ALA A 17 19.22 -2.68 -1.28
C ALA A 17 18.90 -1.24 -0.83
N THR A 18 18.02 -0.55 -1.55
CA THR A 18 17.66 0.84 -1.25
C THR A 18 16.93 0.99 0.08
N ASN A 19 16.14 -0.03 0.46
CA ASN A 19 15.32 -0.01 1.66
C ASN A 19 15.93 -0.81 2.82
N GLU A 20 17.19 -1.25 2.73
CA GLU A 20 17.82 -2.18 3.69
C GLU A 20 17.71 -1.72 5.15
N LEU A 21 17.84 -0.42 5.41
CA LEU A 21 17.78 0.16 6.75
C LEU A 21 16.34 0.36 7.27
N ILE A 22 15.37 0.44 6.36
CA ILE A 22 13.97 0.75 6.70
C ILE A 22 13.11 -0.52 6.76
N LEU A 23 13.44 -1.53 5.95
CA LEU A 23 12.71 -2.80 5.87
C LEU A 23 12.52 -3.46 7.25
N PRO A 24 13.55 -3.63 8.10
CA PRO A 24 13.37 -4.25 9.42
C PRO A 24 12.31 -3.53 10.26
N LYS A 25 12.31 -2.19 10.25
CA LYS A 25 11.34 -1.41 11.02
C LYS A 25 9.92 -1.49 10.46
N ALA A 26 9.77 -1.54 9.13
CA ALA A 26 8.46 -1.73 8.50
C ALA A 26 7.90 -3.13 8.78
N ILE A 27 8.75 -4.15 8.74
CA ILE A 27 8.44 -5.54 9.10
C ILE A 27 8.00 -5.60 10.57
N ASP A 28 8.76 -5.02 11.49
CA ASP A 28 8.42 -5.00 12.92
C ASP A 28 7.08 -4.32 13.19
N TRP A 29 6.77 -3.22 12.48
CA TRP A 29 5.50 -2.52 12.65
C TRP A 29 4.32 -3.36 12.19
N MET A 30 4.45 -4.05 11.05
CA MET A 30 3.42 -4.97 10.58
C MET A 30 3.32 -6.19 11.49
N ALA A 31 4.44 -6.72 11.99
CA ALA A 31 4.46 -7.85 12.92
C ALA A 31 3.71 -7.50 14.22
N ASN A 32 3.99 -6.35 14.82
CA ASN A 32 3.28 -5.87 16.00
C ASN A 32 1.78 -5.70 15.73
N THR A 33 1.42 -5.20 14.54
CA THR A 33 0.01 -5.08 14.13
C THR A 33 -0.69 -6.44 14.08
N ILE A 34 -0.01 -7.48 13.59
CA ILE A 34 -0.53 -8.86 13.58
C ILE A 34 -0.62 -9.42 15.01
N VAL A 35 0.44 -9.25 15.81
CA VAL A 35 0.54 -9.79 17.18
C VAL A 35 -0.53 -9.20 18.09
N GLU A 36 -0.82 -7.91 17.95
CA GLU A 36 -1.83 -7.19 18.75
C GLU A 36 -3.25 -7.28 18.16
N ASP A 37 -3.48 -8.10 17.13
CA ASP A 37 -4.78 -8.26 16.44
C ASP A 37 -5.39 -6.92 15.96
N ARG A 38 -4.52 -6.01 15.50
CA ARG A 38 -4.87 -4.69 14.93
C ARG A 38 -5.10 -4.78 13.43
N ILE A 39 -5.57 -3.68 12.82
CA ILE A 39 -5.87 -3.62 11.39
C ILE A 39 -4.74 -2.96 10.60
N ILE A 40 -4.43 -3.55 9.45
CA ILE A 40 -3.56 -2.97 8.43
C ILE A 40 -4.46 -2.26 7.41
N HIS A 41 -4.48 -0.93 7.44
CA HIS A 41 -5.19 -0.10 6.49
C HIS A 41 -4.33 0.19 5.27
N THR A 42 -4.83 -0.11 4.06
CA THR A 42 -4.15 0.26 2.81
C THR A 42 -4.95 1.30 2.05
N PHE A 43 -4.27 2.33 1.54
CA PHE A 43 -4.90 3.37 0.74
C PHE A 43 -4.03 3.77 -0.45
N GLY A 44 -4.62 3.73 -1.64
CA GLY A 44 -4.00 4.22 -2.87
C GLY A 44 -5.09 4.60 -3.87
N THR A 45 -4.77 5.56 -4.75
CA THR A 45 -5.69 6.04 -5.80
C THR A 45 -5.18 5.64 -7.18
N GLY A 46 -6.06 5.57 -8.19
CA GLY A 46 -5.68 5.09 -9.52
C GLY A 46 -5.05 3.70 -9.44
N HIS A 47 -4.00 3.40 -10.21
CA HIS A 47 -3.33 2.09 -10.16
C HIS A 47 -2.76 1.72 -8.78
N SER A 48 -2.43 2.69 -7.93
CA SER A 48 -1.87 2.42 -6.60
C SER A 48 -2.84 1.69 -5.66
N HIS A 49 -4.16 1.70 -5.93
CA HIS A 49 -5.11 0.90 -5.16
C HIS A 49 -4.83 -0.61 -5.28
N MET A 50 -4.27 -1.06 -6.40
CA MET A 50 -3.98 -2.48 -6.65
C MET A 50 -2.97 -3.05 -5.65
N ILE A 51 -2.08 -2.22 -5.12
CA ILE A 51 -1.09 -2.63 -4.10
C ILE A 51 -1.78 -2.89 -2.75
N GLY A 52 -2.83 -2.13 -2.44
CA GLY A 52 -3.69 -2.43 -1.29
C GLY A 52 -4.54 -3.67 -1.51
N LEU A 53 -5.08 -3.83 -2.73
CA LEU A 53 -5.85 -5.00 -3.15
C LEU A 53 -5.01 -6.29 -3.13
N GLU A 54 -3.70 -6.20 -3.43
CA GLU A 54 -2.77 -7.33 -3.37
C GLU A 54 -2.74 -8.00 -1.99
N LEU A 55 -2.97 -7.24 -0.91
CA LEU A 55 -3.04 -7.79 0.45
C LEU A 55 -4.46 -8.20 0.87
N PHE A 56 -5.49 -7.74 0.16
CA PHE A 56 -6.87 -7.82 0.59
C PHE A 56 -7.54 -9.13 0.16
N VAL A 57 -8.13 -9.86 1.11
CA VAL A 57 -9.04 -11.01 0.91
C VAL A 57 -8.60 -11.94 -0.23
N ARG A 58 -7.44 -12.55 -0.06
CA ARG A 58 -6.89 -13.51 -1.03
C ARG A 58 -6.29 -14.73 -0.33
N ALA A 59 -6.21 -15.84 -1.05
CA ALA A 59 -5.49 -17.01 -0.58
C ALA A 59 -4.02 -16.68 -0.25
N GLY A 60 -3.57 -17.13 0.91
CA GLY A 60 -2.23 -16.84 1.45
C GLY A 60 -2.08 -15.41 2.01
N GLY A 61 -3.15 -14.62 2.02
CA GLY A 61 -3.15 -13.25 2.54
C GLY A 61 -3.64 -13.17 3.99
N LEU A 62 -3.19 -12.13 4.68
CA LEU A 62 -3.66 -11.76 6.02
C LEU A 62 -5.12 -11.29 5.98
N ALA A 63 -5.92 -11.72 6.95
CA ALA A 63 -7.33 -11.35 7.05
C ALA A 63 -7.57 -10.03 7.79
N ASN A 64 -6.61 -9.54 8.57
CA ASN A 64 -6.69 -8.26 9.26
C ASN A 64 -6.29 -7.05 8.37
N VAL A 65 -6.52 -7.14 7.05
CA VAL A 65 -6.21 -6.08 6.08
C VAL A 65 -7.49 -5.40 5.62
N ASN A 66 -7.59 -4.08 5.86
CA ASN A 66 -8.66 -3.24 5.32
C ASN A 66 -8.15 -2.38 4.18
N ALA A 67 -8.44 -2.79 2.94
CA ALA A 67 -8.17 -1.98 1.76
C ALA A 67 -9.28 -0.94 1.52
N PHE A 68 -8.88 0.30 1.30
CA PHE A 68 -9.78 1.38 0.93
C PHE A 68 -10.10 1.27 -0.56
N LEU A 69 -11.19 0.55 -0.86
CA LEU A 69 -11.66 0.23 -2.20
C LEU A 69 -12.83 1.13 -2.63
N ASP A 70 -12.67 2.45 -2.48
CA ASP A 70 -13.71 3.39 -2.91
C ASP A 70 -13.67 3.63 -4.42
N SER A 71 -14.83 3.45 -5.07
CA SER A 71 -14.95 3.46 -6.52
C SER A 71 -14.66 4.83 -7.13
N ILE A 72 -14.81 5.94 -6.40
CA ILE A 72 -14.57 7.29 -6.94
C ILE A 72 -13.12 7.53 -7.36
N VAL A 73 -12.18 6.76 -6.81
CA VAL A 73 -10.74 6.84 -7.11
C VAL A 73 -10.21 5.63 -7.88
N MET A 74 -11.09 4.73 -8.32
CA MET A 74 -10.72 3.58 -9.14
C MET A 74 -10.70 3.92 -10.62
N THR A 75 -9.86 3.23 -11.39
CA THR A 75 -9.77 3.39 -12.85
C THR A 75 -10.98 2.80 -13.57
N SER A 76 -11.65 1.80 -12.97
CA SER A 76 -12.88 1.17 -13.48
C SER A 76 -14.04 2.17 -13.63
N GLU A 77 -14.11 3.18 -12.77
CA GLU A 77 -15.11 4.25 -12.81
C GLU A 77 -14.69 5.47 -13.67
N GLY A 78 -13.68 5.28 -14.53
CA GLY A 78 -13.16 6.27 -15.46
C GLY A 78 -11.80 6.86 -15.03
N ALA A 79 -10.74 6.47 -15.73
CA ALA A 79 -9.36 6.86 -15.40
C ALA A 79 -9.10 8.38 -15.30
N ARG A 80 -9.74 9.19 -16.17
CA ARG A 80 -9.61 10.65 -16.09
C ARG A 80 -10.36 11.23 -14.90
N ARG A 81 -11.55 10.71 -14.62
CA ARG A 81 -12.38 11.13 -13.49
C ARG A 81 -11.67 10.84 -12.18
N SER A 82 -11.14 9.63 -11.99
CA SER A 82 -10.42 9.28 -10.75
C SER A 82 -9.14 10.10 -10.56
N ALA A 83 -8.42 10.43 -11.64
CA ALA A 83 -7.26 11.31 -11.58
C ALA A 83 -7.59 12.76 -11.18
N GLU A 84 -8.77 13.27 -11.53
CA GLU A 84 -9.24 14.57 -11.04
C GLU A 84 -9.75 14.47 -9.60
N MET A 85 -10.48 13.40 -9.24
CA MET A 85 -10.92 13.16 -7.86
C MET A 85 -9.75 13.12 -6.87
N GLU A 86 -8.63 12.48 -7.23
CA GLU A 86 -7.41 12.41 -6.42
C GLU A 86 -6.89 13.81 -6.00
N ARG A 87 -7.17 14.85 -6.79
CA ARG A 87 -6.69 16.22 -6.56
C ARG A 87 -7.62 17.05 -5.67
N ILE A 88 -8.83 16.58 -5.41
CA ILE A 88 -9.83 17.34 -4.67
C ILE A 88 -9.59 17.19 -3.18
N SER A 89 -9.28 18.30 -2.52
CA SER A 89 -9.19 18.36 -1.07
C SER A 89 -10.53 18.08 -0.39
N GLY A 90 -10.46 17.39 0.76
CA GLY A 90 -11.62 17.00 1.55
C GLY A 90 -12.20 15.63 1.22
N VAL A 91 -11.87 15.01 0.08
CA VAL A 91 -12.39 13.68 -0.27
C VAL A 91 -11.88 12.60 0.71
N SER A 92 -10.60 12.67 1.10
CA SER A 92 -10.04 11.75 2.10
C SER A 92 -10.73 11.85 3.46
N LYS A 93 -11.32 13.00 3.81
CA LYS A 93 -12.18 13.13 5.00
C LYS A 93 -13.43 12.28 4.89
N VAL A 94 -14.10 12.35 3.75
CA VAL A 94 -15.34 11.60 3.50
C VAL A 94 -15.06 10.11 3.60
N LEU A 95 -13.98 9.63 2.96
CA LEU A 95 -13.59 8.23 3.02
C LEU A 95 -13.21 7.81 4.45
N TRP A 96 -12.40 8.61 5.15
CA TRP A 96 -12.01 8.33 6.53
C TRP A 96 -13.21 8.03 7.43
N HIS A 97 -14.28 8.82 7.34
CA HIS A 97 -15.47 8.65 8.17
C HIS A 97 -16.32 7.41 7.85
N GLN A 98 -16.04 6.72 6.74
CA GLN A 98 -16.72 5.47 6.37
C GLN A 98 -16.01 4.22 6.91
N HIS A 99 -14.79 4.37 7.45
CA HIS A 99 -14.00 3.26 7.96
C HIS A 99 -13.90 3.34 9.49
N LYS A 100 -13.97 2.18 10.15
CA LYS A 100 -13.71 2.07 11.59
C LYS A 100 -12.21 1.92 11.82
N ILE A 101 -11.56 3.05 12.03
CA ILE A 101 -10.11 3.15 12.24
C ILE A 101 -9.86 3.39 13.73
N GLU A 102 -9.06 2.53 14.36
CA GLU A 102 -8.66 2.68 15.74
C GLU A 102 -7.26 3.28 15.85
N LYS A 103 -6.95 3.82 17.03
CA LYS A 103 -5.58 4.20 17.35
C LYS A 103 -4.70 2.94 17.33
N ASP A 104 -3.44 3.10 16.94
CA ASP A 104 -2.44 2.03 16.85
C ASP A 104 -2.66 1.01 15.71
N ASP A 105 -3.75 1.11 14.92
CA ASP A 105 -3.81 0.49 13.59
C ASP A 105 -2.68 1.04 12.69
N LEU A 106 -2.23 0.23 11.73
CA LEU A 106 -1.15 0.57 10.81
C LEU A 106 -1.70 1.07 9.47
N PHE A 107 -1.17 2.18 8.96
CA PHE A 107 -1.48 2.65 7.61
C PHE A 107 -0.33 2.40 6.64
N ILE A 108 -0.67 1.87 5.47
CA ILE A 108 0.18 1.82 4.29
C ILE A 108 -0.47 2.67 3.21
N ILE A 109 0.16 3.79 2.87
CA ILE A 109 -0.37 4.75 1.89
C ILE A 109 0.52 4.73 0.65
N ILE A 110 -0.10 4.46 -0.49
CA ILE A 110 0.61 4.21 -1.74
C ILE A 110 0.30 5.34 -2.72
N SER A 111 1.34 6.03 -3.16
CA SER A 111 1.26 6.99 -4.26
C SER A 111 2.62 7.17 -4.88
N ASN A 112 2.76 6.85 -6.18
CA ASN A 112 4.07 6.95 -6.84
C ASN A 112 4.64 8.38 -6.84
N SER A 113 3.75 9.39 -6.90
CA SER A 113 4.14 10.79 -6.89
C SER A 113 4.05 11.44 -5.51
N GLY A 114 3.14 10.99 -4.64
CA GLY A 114 2.94 11.53 -3.30
C GLY A 114 2.58 13.02 -3.27
N ARG A 115 2.02 13.58 -4.35
CA ARG A 115 1.88 15.05 -4.55
C ARG A 115 0.45 15.57 -4.63
N ASN A 116 -0.56 14.70 -4.67
CA ASN A 116 -1.97 15.05 -4.79
C ASN A 116 -2.68 15.04 -3.44
N ALA A 117 -3.85 15.69 -3.39
CA ALA A 117 -4.64 15.91 -2.18
C ALA A 117 -4.93 14.63 -1.41
N MET A 118 -5.50 13.64 -2.07
CA MET A 118 -6.03 12.48 -1.37
C MET A 118 -4.97 11.67 -0.59
N PRO A 119 -3.83 11.24 -1.18
CA PRO A 119 -2.80 10.52 -0.41
C PRO A 119 -2.18 11.39 0.70
N ILE A 120 -2.00 12.68 0.47
CA ILE A 120 -1.45 13.62 1.47
C ILE A 120 -2.41 13.76 2.66
N GLU A 121 -3.68 14.06 2.39
CA GLU A 121 -4.70 14.26 3.42
C GLU A 121 -5.03 12.96 4.17
N MET A 122 -5.00 11.80 3.50
CA MET A 122 -5.17 10.51 4.16
C MET A 122 -4.03 10.26 5.15
N ALA A 123 -2.78 10.56 4.75
CA ALA A 123 -1.63 10.43 5.64
C ALA A 123 -1.74 11.38 6.84
N GLN A 124 -2.11 12.63 6.62
CA GLN A 124 -2.31 13.59 7.71
C GLN A 124 -3.39 13.11 8.70
N ARG A 125 -4.51 12.58 8.21
CA ARG A 125 -5.57 12.03 9.07
C ARG A 125 -5.13 10.84 9.90
N ALA A 126 -4.39 9.91 9.28
CA ALA A 126 -3.80 8.79 10.00
C ALA A 126 -2.86 9.28 11.11
N LYS A 127 -1.99 10.25 10.81
CA LYS A 127 -1.08 10.86 11.78
C LYS A 127 -1.81 11.56 12.92
N ASP A 128 -2.83 12.36 12.61
CA ASP A 128 -3.64 13.09 13.59
C ASP A 128 -4.41 12.15 14.53
N ASN A 129 -4.82 10.98 14.03
CA ASN A 129 -5.46 9.93 14.82
C ASN A 129 -4.47 9.08 15.65
N GLY A 130 -3.16 9.33 15.52
CA GLY A 130 -2.11 8.60 16.23
C GLY A 130 -1.68 7.30 15.56
N ASN A 131 -2.08 7.04 14.31
CA ASN A 131 -1.63 5.88 13.55
C ASN A 131 -0.19 6.06 13.06
N LYS A 132 0.52 4.94 12.94
CA LYS A 132 1.79 4.86 12.21
C LYS A 132 1.51 4.83 10.71
N VAL A 133 2.30 5.56 9.93
CA VAL A 133 2.15 5.63 8.48
C VAL A 133 3.41 5.16 7.76
N ILE A 134 3.27 4.13 6.93
CA ILE A 134 4.25 3.70 5.93
C ILE A 134 3.80 4.25 4.58
N ALA A 135 4.65 4.99 3.89
CA ALA A 135 4.42 5.39 2.51
C ALA A 135 5.16 4.46 1.54
N ILE A 136 4.50 4.05 0.45
CA ILE A 136 5.15 3.44 -0.72
C ILE A 136 5.09 4.46 -1.86
N THR A 137 6.26 4.92 -2.32
CA THR A 137 6.38 5.96 -3.35
C THR A 137 7.61 5.74 -4.22
N SER A 138 7.66 6.34 -5.42
CA SER A 138 8.94 6.57 -6.11
C SER A 138 9.57 7.81 -5.53
N MET A 139 10.69 7.68 -4.82
CA MET A 139 11.36 8.84 -4.23
C MET A 139 11.94 9.76 -5.29
N LYS A 140 12.43 9.20 -6.40
CA LYS A 140 12.91 9.97 -7.55
C LYS A 140 11.79 10.81 -8.17
N GLN A 141 10.62 10.22 -8.41
CA GLN A 141 9.49 10.96 -8.97
C GLN A 141 8.95 11.98 -7.99
N SER A 142 8.76 11.60 -6.72
CA SER A 142 8.18 12.47 -5.71
C SER A 142 9.05 13.69 -5.45
N LYS A 143 10.39 13.55 -5.37
CA LYS A 143 11.31 14.68 -5.20
C LYS A 143 11.38 15.59 -6.43
N LYS A 144 11.25 15.04 -7.65
CA LYS A 144 11.40 15.80 -8.91
C LYS A 144 10.32 16.86 -9.13
N TYR A 145 9.08 16.60 -8.73
CA TYR A 145 7.96 17.49 -9.04
C TYR A 145 7.39 18.17 -7.79
N PRO A 146 6.94 19.43 -7.84
CA PRO A 146 6.39 20.12 -6.67
C PRO A 146 5.07 19.50 -6.20
N VAL A 147 4.68 19.72 -4.94
CA VAL A 147 3.33 19.39 -4.46
C VAL A 147 2.28 20.13 -5.30
N ARG A 148 1.06 19.57 -5.44
CA ARG A 148 -0.04 20.24 -6.20
C ARG A 148 -0.94 21.10 -5.32
N ILE A 149 -0.93 20.87 -4.01
CA ILE A 149 -1.58 21.76 -3.05
C ILE A 149 -0.52 22.71 -2.50
N GLU A 150 -0.69 24.00 -2.76
CA GLU A 150 0.21 25.03 -2.30
C GLU A 150 0.40 24.97 -0.77
N GLY A 151 1.65 25.09 -0.32
CA GLY A 151 2.01 25.09 1.10
C GLY A 151 1.96 23.73 1.81
N GLN A 152 1.54 22.65 1.15
CA GLN A 152 1.49 21.32 1.77
C GLN A 152 2.78 20.52 1.58
N LYS A 153 3.05 19.64 2.56
CA LYS A 153 4.07 18.59 2.45
C LYS A 153 3.63 17.49 1.49
N LYS A 154 4.57 16.78 0.88
CA LYS A 154 4.31 15.55 0.12
C LYS A 154 4.12 14.36 1.05
N LEU A 155 3.57 13.28 0.52
CA LEU A 155 3.33 12.03 1.26
C LEU A 155 4.58 11.54 2.03
N TYR A 156 5.75 11.50 1.37
CA TYR A 156 6.99 11.02 2.00
C TYR A 156 7.48 11.90 3.15
N GLU A 157 7.02 13.15 3.24
CA GLU A 157 7.40 14.10 4.30
C GLU A 157 6.45 14.03 5.51
N ILE A 158 5.32 13.33 5.37
CA ILE A 158 4.29 13.14 6.39
C ILE A 158 4.40 11.74 7.01
N ALA A 159 4.71 10.74 6.18
CA ALA A 159 4.85 9.36 6.62
C ALA A 159 5.98 9.19 7.64
N ASP A 160 5.82 8.23 8.55
CA ASP A 160 6.86 7.90 9.52
C ASP A 160 7.97 7.04 8.92
N LEU A 161 7.61 6.18 7.96
CA LEU A 161 8.52 5.37 7.16
C LEU A 161 8.17 5.50 5.69
N VAL A 162 9.20 5.42 4.86
CA VAL A 162 9.07 5.47 3.41
C VAL A 162 9.78 4.27 2.82
N LEU A 163 9.03 3.45 2.09
CA LEU A 163 9.55 2.39 1.24
C LEU A 163 9.62 2.92 -0.19
N ASP A 164 10.83 3.10 -0.71
CA ASP A 164 11.06 3.51 -2.09
C ASP A 164 10.80 2.32 -3.02
N ASN A 165 9.88 2.47 -3.96
CA ASN A 165 9.65 1.45 -5.00
C ASN A 165 10.72 1.49 -6.11
N CYS A 166 11.65 2.45 -6.06
CA CYS A 166 12.80 2.63 -6.94
C CYS A 166 12.47 2.90 -8.41
N VAL A 167 11.20 2.96 -8.78
CA VAL A 167 10.76 3.20 -10.15
C VAL A 167 11.15 4.62 -10.57
N PRO A 168 11.69 4.83 -11.79
CA PRO A 168 12.09 6.16 -12.25
C PRO A 168 10.87 7.07 -12.52
N PRO A 169 11.10 8.40 -12.60
CA PRO A 169 10.04 9.33 -12.99
C PRO A 169 9.43 8.96 -14.33
N GLY A 170 8.10 8.82 -14.36
CA GLY A 170 7.35 8.40 -15.55
C GLY A 170 6.85 6.95 -15.49
N ASP A 171 7.27 6.18 -14.49
CA ASP A 171 6.83 4.79 -14.29
C ASP A 171 7.05 3.93 -15.55
N GLY A 172 8.29 3.87 -16.02
CA GLY A 172 8.69 2.99 -17.11
C GLY A 172 10.15 2.54 -16.96
N MET A 173 10.43 1.32 -17.41
CA MET A 173 11.76 0.69 -17.31
C MET A 173 12.48 0.57 -18.65
N LEU A 174 11.77 0.72 -19.77
CA LEU A 174 12.28 0.49 -21.11
C LEU A 174 12.07 1.71 -22.01
N GLU A 175 12.94 1.89 -22.99
CA GLU A 175 12.77 2.89 -24.05
C GLU A 175 12.45 2.19 -25.36
N ILE A 176 11.24 2.40 -25.89
CA ILE A 176 10.76 1.75 -27.11
C ILE A 176 10.25 2.82 -28.06
N GLY A 177 10.88 2.95 -29.23
CA GLY A 177 10.51 3.97 -30.21
C GLY A 177 10.79 5.41 -29.73
N GLY A 178 11.73 5.60 -28.79
CA GLY A 178 12.05 6.90 -28.18
C GLY A 178 11.13 7.30 -27.03
N GLU A 179 10.22 6.42 -26.61
CA GLU A 179 9.28 6.67 -25.51
C GLU A 179 9.56 5.74 -24.33
N LEU A 180 9.47 6.29 -23.11
CA LEU A 180 9.60 5.52 -21.87
C LEU A 180 8.34 4.70 -21.62
N THR A 181 8.49 3.38 -21.44
CA THR A 181 7.38 2.43 -21.25
C THR A 181 7.79 1.25 -20.36
N GLY A 182 6.89 0.29 -20.15
CA GLY A 182 7.11 -0.86 -19.27
C GLY A 182 6.97 -0.45 -17.80
N ALA A 183 5.76 -0.10 -17.40
CA ALA A 183 5.45 0.33 -16.03
C ALA A 183 5.72 -0.76 -15.00
N ALA A 184 6.28 -0.36 -13.87
CA ALA A 184 6.77 -1.28 -12.85
C ALA A 184 6.25 -0.97 -11.44
N SER A 185 5.70 0.22 -11.21
CA SER A 185 5.32 0.68 -9.86
C SER A 185 4.33 -0.26 -9.17
N THR A 186 3.44 -0.90 -9.93
CA THR A 186 2.50 -1.90 -9.40
C THR A 186 3.23 -3.17 -8.97
N ILE A 187 4.09 -3.73 -9.82
CA ILE A 187 4.85 -4.95 -9.50
C ILE A 187 5.80 -4.69 -8.31
N SER A 188 6.52 -3.57 -8.33
CA SER A 188 7.40 -3.16 -7.24
C SER A 188 6.66 -2.94 -5.92
N GLY A 189 5.48 -2.31 -5.97
CA GLY A 189 4.64 -2.12 -4.79
C GLY A 189 4.10 -3.43 -4.24
N CYS A 190 3.58 -4.31 -5.11
CA CYS A 190 3.13 -5.66 -4.75
C CYS A 190 4.28 -6.50 -4.16
N PHE A 191 5.49 -6.38 -4.70
CA PHE A 191 6.67 -7.02 -4.14
C PHE A 191 6.97 -6.53 -2.72
N LEU A 192 7.00 -5.20 -2.51
CA LEU A 192 7.26 -4.61 -1.19
C LEU A 192 6.25 -5.05 -0.14
N VAL A 193 4.94 -5.01 -0.44
CA VAL A 193 3.91 -5.38 0.54
C VAL A 193 3.92 -6.88 0.85
N ASN A 194 4.17 -7.73 -0.15
CA ASN A 194 4.32 -9.17 0.09
C ASN A 194 5.58 -9.49 0.89
N LEU A 195 6.70 -8.81 0.61
CA LEU A 195 7.95 -8.96 1.36
C LEU A 195 7.73 -8.63 2.84
N ILE A 196 7.22 -7.43 3.16
CA ILE A 196 7.04 -7.03 4.57
C ILE A 196 5.98 -7.89 5.28
N SER A 197 4.91 -8.29 4.58
CA SER A 197 3.85 -9.12 5.12
C SER A 197 4.35 -10.51 5.49
N THR A 198 5.08 -11.15 4.58
CA THR A 198 5.60 -12.51 4.81
C THR A 198 6.66 -12.56 5.89
N GLU A 199 7.57 -11.58 5.97
CA GLU A 199 8.53 -11.52 7.07
C GLU A 199 7.84 -11.17 8.41
N ALA A 200 6.85 -10.28 8.42
CA ALA A 200 6.08 -9.95 9.62
C ALA A 200 5.30 -11.16 10.16
N MET A 201 4.75 -11.99 9.26
CA MET A 201 4.09 -13.25 9.62
C MET A 201 5.04 -14.23 10.32
N LYS A 202 6.29 -14.35 9.88
CA LYS A 202 7.30 -15.19 10.57
C LYS A 202 7.53 -14.71 12.00
N ILE A 203 7.71 -13.41 12.19
CA ILE A 203 7.89 -12.83 13.53
C ILE A 203 6.67 -13.09 14.40
N ALA A 204 5.45 -12.94 13.87
CA ALA A 204 4.23 -13.23 14.64
C ALA A 204 4.16 -14.69 15.10
N VAL A 205 4.56 -15.64 14.25
CA VAL A 205 4.67 -17.07 14.60
C VAL A 205 5.72 -17.32 15.68
N ASP A 206 6.87 -16.65 15.60
CA ASP A 206 7.93 -16.75 16.61
C ASP A 206 7.46 -16.22 17.99
N HIS A 207 6.48 -15.30 18.01
CA HIS A 207 5.79 -14.82 19.21
C HIS A 207 4.62 -15.72 19.66
N GLY A 208 4.41 -16.87 19.01
CA GLY A 208 3.34 -17.82 19.35
C GLY A 208 1.94 -17.40 18.87
N VAL A 209 1.84 -16.40 17.99
CA VAL A 209 0.55 -15.93 17.46
C VAL A 209 0.12 -16.78 16.27
N LYS A 210 -1.13 -17.25 16.29
CA LYS A 210 -1.75 -17.87 15.11
C LYS A 210 -2.14 -16.76 14.12
N ILE A 211 -1.49 -16.75 12.97
CA ILE A 211 -1.74 -15.77 11.90
C ILE A 211 -3.19 -15.91 11.39
N PRO A 212 -3.95 -14.80 11.24
CA PRO A 212 -5.26 -14.80 10.59
C PRO A 212 -5.08 -14.90 9.07
N LEU A 213 -4.93 -16.11 8.54
CA LEU A 213 -4.60 -16.36 7.13
C LEU A 213 -5.83 -16.86 6.36
N TYR A 214 -6.12 -16.24 5.21
CA TYR A 214 -7.11 -16.77 4.28
C TYR A 214 -6.53 -17.94 3.48
N PHE A 215 -7.31 -19.00 3.35
CA PHE A 215 -6.96 -20.15 2.53
C PHE A 215 -7.66 -20.10 1.18
N SER A 216 -7.07 -20.79 0.19
CA SER A 216 -7.72 -20.98 -1.10
C SER A 216 -9.01 -21.78 -0.90
N GLN A 217 -10.11 -21.33 -1.49
CA GLN A 217 -11.39 -22.03 -1.44
C GLN A 217 -11.45 -23.25 -2.40
N ASN A 218 -10.37 -23.47 -3.18
CA ASN A 218 -10.23 -24.62 -4.06
C ASN A 218 -9.44 -25.79 -3.42
N ILE A 219 -9.17 -25.73 -2.11
CA ILE A 219 -8.56 -26.82 -1.34
C ILE A 219 -9.48 -27.19 -0.18
N ASP A 220 -9.69 -28.49 0.00
CA ASP A 220 -10.56 -29.00 1.05
C ASP A 220 -9.94 -28.78 2.45
N GLY A 221 -10.80 -28.67 3.46
CA GLY A 221 -10.39 -28.64 4.88
C GLY A 221 -10.11 -27.26 5.46
N PHE A 222 -10.34 -26.18 4.71
CA PHE A 222 -10.24 -24.81 5.20
C PHE A 222 -11.57 -24.07 5.07
N ASP A 223 -11.90 -23.30 6.10
CA ASP A 223 -13.08 -22.44 6.16
C ASP A 223 -12.61 -21.02 6.53
N ASN A 224 -12.96 -20.05 5.70
CA ASN A 224 -12.60 -18.64 5.90
C ASN A 224 -13.71 -17.87 6.65
N ASP A 225 -14.91 -18.42 6.86
CA ASP A 225 -16.07 -17.73 7.43
C ASP A 225 -15.80 -17.20 8.83
N TYR A 226 -15.02 -17.92 9.64
CA TYR A 226 -14.64 -17.44 10.97
C TYR A 226 -13.80 -16.14 10.91
N LEU A 227 -13.00 -15.94 9.85
CA LEU A 227 -12.22 -14.72 9.64
C LEU A 227 -13.10 -13.57 9.15
N TYR A 228 -14.03 -13.86 8.22
CA TYR A 228 -15.01 -12.87 7.77
C TYR A 228 -15.82 -12.36 8.96
N ASN A 229 -16.41 -13.26 9.76
CA ASN A 229 -17.16 -12.91 10.96
C ASN A 229 -16.31 -12.18 12.01
N LYS A 230 -15.02 -12.54 12.14
CA LYS A 230 -14.11 -11.86 13.08
C LYS A 230 -13.88 -10.40 12.69
N TYR A 231 -13.72 -10.11 11.41
CA TYR A 231 -13.27 -8.80 10.93
C TYR A 231 -14.35 -7.93 10.25
N GLU A 232 -15.57 -8.43 10.01
CA GLU A 232 -16.67 -7.72 9.33
C GLU A 232 -16.98 -6.34 9.92
N THR A 233 -16.82 -6.17 11.24
CA THR A 233 -17.10 -4.89 11.92
C THR A 233 -15.96 -3.88 11.81
N ARG A 234 -14.78 -4.31 11.35
CA ARG A 234 -13.56 -3.50 11.24
C ARG A 234 -13.14 -3.25 9.79
N ILE A 235 -13.54 -4.13 8.87
CA ILE A 235 -13.12 -4.11 7.47
C ILE A 235 -14.35 -3.87 6.60
N LYS A 236 -14.45 -2.68 6.02
CA LYS A 236 -15.64 -2.19 5.32
C LYS A 236 -16.03 -3.02 4.09
N HIS A 237 -15.05 -3.55 3.36
CA HIS A 237 -15.26 -4.17 2.04
C HIS A 237 -15.24 -5.71 2.09
N LEU A 238 -15.40 -6.33 3.27
CA LEU A 238 -15.64 -7.77 3.39
C LEU A 238 -17.04 -8.14 2.86
#